data_AF-A0A0F9UW50-F1
#
_entry.id   AF-A0A0F9UW50-F1
#
_cell.length_a   1.000
_cell.length_b   1.000
_cell.length_c   1.000
_cell.angle_alpha   90.00
_cell.angle_beta   90.00
_cell.angle_gamma   90.00
#
_symmetry.space_group_name_H-M   'P 1'
#
loop_
_entity.id
_entity.type
_entity.pdbx_description
1 polymer ?
#
loop_
_entity_poly.entity_id
_entity_poly.type
_entity_poly.pdbx_seq_one_letter_code
_entity_poly.pdbx_strand_id
1 'polypeptide(L)'
;MQWLKRAVLIIVLLLVALATLDFMLENQQHVTLQFLELRSLALPISLFIVIAFISGSLIGILIGWLITTRLRLRLRVQNNELSRHRKEIDKLRTQAIKG
;
A
#
# COMPACT_ATOMS: atom_id res chain seq x y z
N MET A 1 3.26 -5.37 -20.62
CA MET A 1 4.12 -4.16 -20.53
C MET A 1 4.53 -3.86 -19.08
N GLN A 2 5.32 -4.73 -18.44
CA GLN A 2 5.76 -4.50 -17.04
C GLN A 2 6.85 -3.41 -16.95
N TRP A 3 7.68 -3.29 -18.00
CA TRP A 3 8.74 -2.29 -18.09
C TRP A 3 8.19 -0.85 -18.15
N LEU A 4 7.12 -0.61 -18.94
CA LEU A 4 6.48 0.70 -19.03
C LEU A 4 5.87 1.13 -17.71
N LYS A 5 5.19 0.21 -17.00
CA LYS A 5 4.64 0.48 -15.66
C LYS A 5 5.75 0.85 -14.66
N ARG A 6 6.88 0.15 -14.70
CA ARG A 6 8.05 0.46 -13.86
C ARG A 6 8.67 1.81 -14.23
N ALA A 7 8.82 2.11 -15.51
CA ALA A 7 9.35 3.38 -15.99
C ALA A 7 8.48 4.56 -15.54
N VAL A 8 7.15 4.46 -15.72
CA VAL A 8 6.20 5.47 -15.23
C VAL A 8 6.28 5.64 -13.72
N LEU A 9 6.36 4.54 -12.97
CA LEU A 9 6.50 4.60 -11.51
C LEU A 9 7.80 5.31 -11.09
N ILE A 10 8.92 5.01 -11.75
CA ILE A 10 10.20 5.67 -11.48
C ILE A 10 10.10 7.16 -11.77
N ILE A 11 9.52 7.56 -12.90
CA ILE A 11 9.32 8.97 -13.26
C ILE A 11 8.47 9.68 -12.21
N VAL A 12 7.36 9.09 -11.80
CA VAL A 12 6.48 9.66 -10.76
C VAL A 12 7.23 9.82 -9.44
N LEU A 13 7.98 8.80 -9.00
CA LEU A 13 8.78 8.89 -7.77
C LEU A 13 9.84 9.99 -7.86
N LEU A 14 10.46 10.17 -9.02
CA LEU A 14 11.47 11.19 -9.26
C LEU A 14 10.84 12.60 -9.22
N LEU A 15 9.67 12.78 -9.83
CA LEU A 15 8.92 14.04 -9.75
C LEU A 15 8.50 14.36 -8.32
N VAL A 16 8.02 13.38 -7.56
CA VAL A 16 7.66 13.55 -6.15
C VAL A 16 8.90 13.93 -5.31
N ALA A 17 10.04 13.28 -5.56
CA ALA A 17 11.29 13.61 -4.88
C ALA A 17 11.74 15.05 -5.17
N LEU A 18 11.73 15.47 -6.44
CA LEU A 18 12.07 16.83 -6.83
C LEU A 18 11.11 17.85 -6.21
N ALA A 19 9.81 17.60 -6.26
CA ALA A 19 8.81 18.47 -5.65
C ALA A 19 8.99 18.57 -4.12
N THR A 20 9.36 17.47 -3.47
CA THR A 20 9.62 17.47 -2.03
C THR A 20 10.87 18.29 -1.70
N LEU A 21 11.94 18.18 -2.50
CA LEU A 21 13.16 18.97 -2.31
C LEU A 21 12.90 20.46 -2.50
N ASP A 22 12.23 20.84 -3.59
CA ASP A 22 11.84 22.21 -3.88
C ASP A 22 10.96 22.79 -2.76
N PHE A 23 9.97 22.00 -2.33
CA PHE A 23 9.12 22.35 -1.19
C PHE A 23 9.91 22.58 0.10
N MET A 24 10.90 21.73 0.41
CA MET A 24 11.76 21.92 1.59
C MET A 24 12.63 23.17 1.49
N LEU A 25 13.14 23.46 0.29
CA LEU A 25 14.01 24.61 0.03
C LEU A 25 13.25 25.94 0.15
N GLU A 26 12.04 26.01 -0.41
CA GLU A 26 11.22 27.21 -0.39
C GLU A 26 10.60 27.47 0.99
N ASN A 27 10.33 26.40 1.75
CA ASN A 27 9.63 26.48 3.03
C ASN A 27 10.57 26.19 4.22
N GLN A 28 11.70 26.89 4.29
CA GLN A 28 12.66 26.83 5.41
C GLN A 28 12.24 27.65 6.64
N GLN A 29 11.08 28.31 6.58
CA GLN A 29 10.58 29.14 7.66
C GLN A 29 10.34 28.33 8.92
N HIS A 30 11.02 28.69 10.02
CA HIS A 30 10.84 28.05 11.32
C HIS A 30 9.50 28.48 11.92
N VAL A 31 8.61 27.52 12.07
CA VAL A 31 7.28 27.72 12.66
C VAL A 31 7.17 26.86 13.90
N THR A 32 6.46 27.38 14.90
CA THR A 32 6.06 26.59 16.05
C THR A 32 4.59 26.23 15.94
N LEU A 33 4.26 24.94 15.97
CA LEU A 33 2.89 24.47 15.98
C LEU A 33 2.34 24.49 17.40
N GLN A 34 1.17 25.10 17.56
CA GLN A 34 0.42 25.11 18.81
C GLN A 34 -0.72 24.10 18.71
N PHE A 35 -0.74 23.12 19.60
CA PHE A 35 -1.75 22.08 19.71
C PHE A 35 -2.42 22.20 21.07
N LEU A 36 -3.53 22.94 21.17
CA LEU A 36 -4.18 23.23 22.45
C LEU A 36 -3.13 23.81 23.44
N GLU A 37 -2.81 23.08 24.51
CA GLU A 37 -1.80 23.46 25.51
C GLU A 37 -0.37 22.99 25.15
N LEU A 38 -0.22 22.11 24.17
CA LEU A 38 1.07 21.59 23.71
C LEU A 38 1.67 22.51 22.64
N ARG A 39 2.99 22.73 22.71
CA ARG A 39 3.73 23.51 21.73
C ARG A 39 4.88 22.69 21.17
N SER A 40 5.05 22.70 19.86
CA SER A 40 6.17 22.01 19.22
C SER A 40 7.50 22.79 19.39
N LEU A 41 8.61 22.16 19.01
CA LEU A 41 9.84 22.91 18.73
C LEU A 41 9.65 23.77 17.47
N ALA A 42 10.43 24.86 17.38
CA ALA A 42 10.49 25.71 16.20
C ALA A 42 11.30 25.01 15.10
N LEU A 43 10.60 24.35 14.18
CA LEU A 43 11.19 23.63 13.05
C LEU A 43 10.66 24.20 11.74
N PRO A 44 11.39 24.04 10.63
CA PRO A 44 10.88 24.35 9.31
C PRO A 44 9.51 23.72 9.06
N ILE A 45 8.55 24.50 8.57
CA ILE A 45 7.19 23.99 8.27
C ILE A 45 7.22 22.79 7.31
N SER A 46 8.20 22.79 6.40
CA SER A 46 8.44 21.70 5.48
C SER A 46 8.69 20.35 6.17
N LEU A 47 9.44 20.32 7.27
CA LEU A 47 9.70 19.09 8.01
C LEU A 47 8.43 18.48 8.60
N PHE A 48 7.56 19.30 9.18
CA PHE A 48 6.28 18.82 9.73
C PHE A 48 5.43 18.15 8.65
N ILE A 49 5.35 18.78 7.47
CA ILE A 49 4.54 18.28 6.36
C ILE A 49 5.15 17.01 5.76
N VAL A 50 6.47 16.93 5.61
CA VAL A 50 7.16 15.72 5.13
C VAL A 50 6.97 14.55 6.10
N ILE A 51 7.09 14.77 7.41
CA ILE A 51 6.86 13.73 8.43
C ILE A 51 5.38 13.28 8.40
N ALA A 52 4.44 14.21 8.26
CA ALA A 52 3.02 13.88 8.13
C ALA A 52 2.76 13.05 6.86
N PHE A 53 3.38 13.40 5.73
CA PHE A 53 3.28 12.67 4.47
C PHE A 53 3.84 11.24 4.58
N ILE A 54 5.02 11.09 5.18
CA ILE A 54 5.66 9.78 5.39
C ILE A 54 4.81 8.92 6.33
N SER A 55 4.35 9.49 7.45
CA SER A 55 3.54 8.76 8.43
C SER A 55 2.19 8.33 7.84
N GLY A 56 1.52 9.22 7.09
CA GLY A 56 0.30 8.89 6.35
C GLY A 56 0.51 7.79 5.31
N SER A 57 1.63 7.83 4.57
CA SER A 57 1.99 6.79 3.60
C SER A 57 2.23 5.44 4.29
N LEU A 58 2.94 5.43 5.41
CA LEU A 58 3.20 4.21 6.18
C LEU A 58 1.88 3.60 6.71
N ILE A 59 0.98 4.43 7.24
CA ILE A 59 -0.36 4.00 7.67
C ILE A 59 -1.14 3.42 6.50
N GLY A 60 -1.13 4.10 5.34
CA GLY A 60 -1.79 3.62 4.13
C GLY A 60 -1.27 2.25 3.66
N ILE A 61 0.06 2.05 3.68
CA ILE A 61 0.69 0.76 3.35
C ILE A 61 0.27 -0.31 4.35
N LEU A 62 0.28 -0.01 5.65
CA LEU A 62 -0.13 -0.96 6.69
C LEU A 62 -1.59 -1.40 6.52
N ILE A 63 -2.50 -0.45 6.29
CA ILE A 63 -3.92 -0.74 6.03
C ILE A 63 -4.07 -1.58 4.76
N GLY A 64 -3.44 -1.17 3.66
CA GLY A 64 -3.48 -1.89 2.39
C GLY A 64 -2.93 -3.31 2.49
N TRP A 65 -1.83 -3.49 3.23
CA TRP A 65 -1.23 -4.79 3.50
C TRP A 65 -2.18 -5.68 4.29
N LEU A 66 -2.83 -5.16 5.34
CA LEU A 66 -3.78 -5.89 6.18
C LEU A 66 -5.03 -6.33 5.41
N ILE A 67 -5.58 -5.46 4.56
CA ILE A 67 -6.72 -5.79 3.69
C ILE A 67 -6.31 -6.87 2.68
N THR A 68 -5.18 -6.67 1.99
CA THR A 68 -4.71 -7.59 0.95
C THR A 68 -4.39 -8.97 1.51
N THR A 69 -3.77 -9.06 2.68
CA THR A 69 -3.48 -10.35 3.33
C THR A 69 -4.77 -11.09 3.69
N ARG A 70 -5.76 -10.41 4.26
CA ARG A 70 -7.08 -11.02 4.54
C ARG A 70 -7.76 -11.55 3.28
N LEU A 71 -7.74 -10.76 2.19
CA LEU A 71 -8.30 -11.18 0.91
C LEU A 71 -7.57 -12.39 0.32
N ARG A 72 -6.22 -12.40 0.38
CA ARG A 72 -5.41 -13.54 -0.09
C ARG A 72 -5.68 -14.81 0.71
N LEU A 73 -5.88 -14.70 2.02
CA LEU A 73 -6.23 -15.86 2.85
C LEU A 73 -7.61 -16.43 2.46
N ARG A 74 -8.63 -15.58 2.32
CA ARG A 74 -9.96 -16.01 1.86
C ARG A 74 -9.91 -16.66 0.48
N LEU A 75 -9.17 -16.05 -0.45
CA LEU A 75 -8.97 -16.57 -1.80
C LEU A 75 -8.28 -17.95 -1.77
N ARG A 76 -7.30 -18.15 -0.88
CA ARG A 76 -6.63 -19.44 -0.72
C ARG A 76 -7.58 -20.52 -0.18
N VAL A 77 -8.44 -20.17 0.78
CA VAL A 77 -9.45 -21.10 1.31
C VAL A 77 -10.45 -21.50 0.23
N GLN A 78 -11.02 -20.54 -0.49
CA GLN A 78 -11.97 -20.80 -1.58
C GLN A 78 -11.35 -21.63 -2.72
N ASN A 79 -10.09 -21.39 -3.08
CA ASN A 79 -9.40 -22.19 -4.09
C ASN A 79 -9.20 -23.65 -3.64
N ASN A 80 -8.98 -23.89 -2.35
CA ASN A 80 -8.88 -25.25 -1.82
C ASN A 80 -10.23 -25.98 -1.88
N GLU A 81 -11.33 -25.30 -1.58
CA GLU A 81 -12.70 -25.84 -1.70
C GLU A 81 -13.05 -26.17 -3.16
N LEU A 82 -12.77 -25.25 -4.09
CA LEU A 82 -12.92 -25.50 -5.52
C LEU A 82 -12.13 -26.72 -6.00
N SER A 83 -10.89 -26.88 -5.53
CA SER A 83 -10.06 -28.05 -5.86
C SER A 83 -10.66 -29.36 -5.33
N ARG A 84 -11.29 -29.34 -4.13
CA ARG A 84 -11.99 -30.50 -3.57
C ARG A 84 -13.21 -30.88 -4.39
N HIS A 85 -14.11 -29.93 -4.67
CA HIS A 85 -15.29 -30.20 -5.49
C HIS A 85 -14.93 -30.68 -6.89
N ARG A 86 -13.86 -30.13 -7.48
CA ARG A 86 -13.36 -30.60 -8.78
C ARG A 86 -12.90 -32.05 -8.75
N LYS A 87 -12.23 -32.48 -7.67
CA LYS A 87 -11.83 -33.89 -7.47
C LYS A 87 -13.03 -34.82 -7.24
N GLU A 88 -14.06 -34.36 -6.54
CA GLU A 88 -15.30 -35.12 -6.35
C GLU A 88 -16.00 -35.38 -7.67
N ILE A 89 -16.12 -34.35 -8.52
CA ILE A 89 -16.71 -34.49 -9.87
C ILE A 89 -15.92 -35.50 -10.72
N ASP A 90 -14.59 -35.43 -10.74
CA ASP A 90 -13.77 -36.39 -11.50
C ASP A 90 -13.92 -37.82 -10.98
N LYS A 91 -14.05 -38.00 -9.66
CA LYS A 91 -14.31 -39.30 -9.05
C LYS A 91 -15.68 -39.85 -9.46
N LEU A 92 -16.73 -39.04 -9.41
CA LEU A 92 -18.08 -39.44 -9.81
C LEU A 92 -18.14 -39.79 -11.31
N ARG A 93 -17.48 -39.00 -12.16
CA ARG A 93 -17.38 -39.29 -13.61
C ARG A 93 -16.69 -40.61 -13.89
N THR A 94 -15.56 -40.87 -13.23
CA THR A 94 -14.81 -42.13 -13.42
C THR A 94 -15.55 -43.35 -12.86
N GLN A 95 -16.40 -43.19 -11.85
CA GLN A 95 -17.30 -44.24 -11.38
C GLN A 95 -18.45 -44.50 -12.36
N ALA A 96 -19.09 -43.44 -12.88
CA ALA A 96 -20.19 -43.55 -13.84
C ALA A 96 -19.78 -44.16 -15.20
N ILE A 97 -18.50 -44.09 -15.57
CA ILE A 97 -17.98 -44.72 -16.80
C ILE A 97 -17.64 -46.21 -16.57
N LYS A 98 -17.44 -46.63 -15.32
CA LYS A 98 -17.03 -48.01 -14.96
C LYS A 98 -18.19 -48.92 -14.53
N GLY A 99 -19.34 -48.36 -14.16
CA GLY A 99 -20.58 -49.10 -13.89
C GLY A 99 -21.48 -49.11 -15.11
#